data_AF-A0A7J8QDE1-F1
#
_entry.id   AF-A0A7J8QDE1-F1
#
_cell.length_a   1.000
_cell.length_b   1.000
_cell.length_c   1.000
_cell.angle_alpha   90.00
_cell.angle_beta   90.00
_cell.angle_gamma   90.00
#
_symmetry.space_group_name_H-M   'P 1'
#
loop_
_entity.id
_entity.type
_entity.pdbx_description
1 polymer ?
#
loop_
_entity_poly.entity_id
_entity_poly.type
_entity_poly.pdbx_seq_one_letter_code
_entity_poly.pdbx_strand_id
1 'polypeptide(L)'
;MNYQCWAETFANMLEKDPFRPLLNVLELRGLLNDRIREEFRSGEEYWALERKLCRALTHKMEISIKDVMRAIHLKSFDYRVLNLLLYQLRGQEINKAKCIFFEVVVKVNDLHMEFLSVSEFLVEISDDLCGYAAG
;
A
#
# COMPACT_ATOMS: atom_id res chain seq x y z
N MET A 1 -7.29 34.00 13.48
CA MET A 1 -7.55 32.63 12.97
C MET A 1 -6.38 31.77 13.39
N ASN A 2 -6.64 30.74 14.20
CA ASN A 2 -5.61 30.10 15.04
C ASN A 2 -5.05 28.84 14.35
N TYR A 3 -3.89 28.96 13.70
CA TYR A 3 -3.23 27.87 12.96
C TYR A 3 -2.96 26.62 13.82
N GLN A 4 -2.75 26.79 15.13
CA GLN A 4 -2.50 25.69 16.07
C GLN A 4 -3.72 24.75 16.24
N CYS A 5 -4.94 25.31 16.25
CA CYS A 5 -6.17 24.51 16.37
C CYS A 5 -6.41 23.63 15.13
N TRP A 6 -6.05 24.12 13.94
CA TRP A 6 -6.12 23.32 12.71
C TRP A 6 -5.08 22.21 12.69
N ALA A 7 -3.85 22.49 13.13
CA ALA A 7 -2.78 21.48 13.18
C ALA A 7 -3.09 20.34 14.15
N GLU A 8 -3.62 20.64 15.34
CA GLU A 8 -4.06 19.61 16.31
C GLU A 8 -5.25 18.80 15.79
N THR A 9 -6.19 19.45 15.11
CA THR A 9 -7.33 18.76 14.49
C THR A 9 -6.87 17.84 13.34
N PHE A 10 -5.92 18.30 12.53
CA PHE A 10 -5.34 17.52 11.44
C PHE A 10 -4.53 16.32 11.96
N ALA A 11 -3.74 16.51 13.02
CA ALA A 11 -2.97 15.44 13.64
C ALA A 11 -3.90 14.35 14.20
N ASN A 12 -4.95 14.73 14.93
CA ASN A 12 -5.95 13.79 15.45
C ASN A 12 -6.74 13.08 14.33
N MET A 13 -6.95 13.75 13.19
CA MET A 13 -7.62 13.16 12.03
C MET A 13 -6.73 12.12 11.34
N LEU A 14 -5.44 12.43 11.15
CA LEU A 14 -4.44 11.49 10.59
C LEU A 14 -4.20 10.28 11.50
N GLU A 15 -4.33 10.44 12.81
CA GLU A 15 -4.16 9.34 13.76
C GLU A 15 -5.29 8.29 13.66
N LYS A 16 -6.51 8.73 13.29
CA LYS A 16 -7.69 7.85 13.16
C LYS A 16 -7.89 7.31 11.75
N ASP A 17 -7.64 8.14 10.74
CA ASP A 17 -7.75 7.78 9.33
C ASP A 17 -6.64 8.50 8.54
N PRO A 18 -5.45 7.88 8.44
CA PRO A 18 -4.26 8.52 7.89
C PRO A 18 -4.43 8.86 6.40
N PHE A 19 -5.30 8.15 5.69
CA PHE A 19 -5.50 8.33 4.26
C PHE A 19 -6.69 9.21 3.92
N ARG A 20 -7.59 9.54 4.86
CA ARG A 20 -8.80 10.35 4.59
C ARG A 20 -8.54 11.62 3.78
N PRO A 21 -7.55 12.46 4.12
CA PRO A 21 -7.31 13.69 3.36
C PRO A 21 -6.92 13.38 1.91
N LEU A 22 -6.09 12.35 1.70
CA LEU A 22 -5.65 11.92 0.38
C LEU A 22 -6.79 11.30 -0.43
N LEU A 23 -7.61 10.44 0.19
CA LEU A 23 -8.80 9.86 -0.44
C LEU A 23 -9.75 10.95 -0.96
N ASN A 24 -10.00 11.99 -0.16
CA ASN A 24 -10.83 13.11 -0.57
C ASN A 24 -10.27 13.84 -1.80
N VAL A 25 -8.95 14.08 -1.84
CA VAL A 25 -8.29 14.73 -3.00
C VAL A 25 -8.40 13.86 -4.25
N LEU A 26 -8.17 12.54 -4.13
CA LEU A 26 -8.27 11.62 -5.25
C LEU A 26 -9.70 11.50 -5.77
N GLU A 27 -10.69 11.52 -4.88
CA GLU A 27 -12.11 11.49 -5.23
C GLU A 27 -12.54 12.76 -5.96
N LEU A 28 -12.15 13.94 -5.47
CA LEU A 28 -12.42 15.22 -6.13
C LEU A 28 -11.79 15.33 -7.52
N ARG A 29 -10.69 14.62 -7.77
CA ARG A 29 -10.02 14.56 -9.07
C ARG A 29 -10.53 13.44 -9.98
N GLY A 30 -11.49 12.63 -9.54
CA GLY A 30 -12.00 11.48 -10.29
C GLY A 30 -10.98 10.35 -10.46
N LEU A 31 -9.92 10.34 -9.65
CA LEU A 31 -8.86 9.33 -9.70
C LEU A 31 -9.14 8.16 -8.75
N LEU A 32 -9.95 8.36 -7.72
CA LEU A 32 -10.24 7.30 -6.75
C LEU A 32 -11.10 6.19 -7.37
N ASN A 33 -10.60 4.96 -7.33
CA ASN A 33 -11.33 3.75 -7.72
C ASN A 33 -11.23 2.67 -6.63
N ASP A 34 -12.01 1.59 -6.77
CA ASP A 34 -12.07 0.53 -5.75
C ASP A 34 -10.74 -0.22 -5.57
N ARG A 35 -9.94 -0.33 -6.62
CA ARG A 35 -8.61 -0.95 -6.53
C ARG A 35 -7.65 -0.10 -5.70
N ILE A 36 -7.63 1.22 -5.93
CA ILE A 36 -6.84 2.16 -5.12
C ILE A 36 -7.33 2.16 -3.66
N ARG A 37 -8.64 2.09 -3.42
CA ARG A 37 -9.18 1.95 -2.05
C ARG A 37 -8.69 0.68 -1.36
N GLU A 38 -8.59 -0.43 -2.09
CA GLU A 38 -8.04 -1.69 -1.55
C GLU A 38 -6.54 -1.57 -1.20
N GLU A 39 -5.76 -0.89 -2.04
CA GLU A 39 -4.34 -0.66 -1.72
C GLU A 39 -4.17 0.25 -0.49
N PHE A 40 -5.04 1.25 -0.28
CA PHE A 40 -5.03 2.02 0.97
C PHE A 40 -5.42 1.18 2.19
N ARG A 41 -6.43 0.29 2.09
CA ARG A 41 -6.74 -0.67 3.17
C ARG A 41 -5.55 -1.57 3.49
N SER A 42 -4.82 -2.01 2.46
CA SER A 42 -3.57 -2.77 2.62
C SER A 42 -2.52 -1.96 3.39
N GLY A 43 -2.43 -0.65 3.15
CA GLY A 43 -1.57 0.27 3.90
C GLY A 43 -1.97 0.41 5.38
N GLU A 44 -3.28 0.45 5.68
CA GLU A 44 -3.76 0.47 7.07
C GLU A 44 -3.41 -0.83 7.82
N GLU A 45 -3.59 -1.97 7.15
CA GLU A 45 -3.21 -3.28 7.68
C GLU A 45 -1.69 -3.36 7.91
N TYR A 46 -0.89 -2.91 6.94
CA TYR A 46 0.57 -2.83 7.06
C TYR A 46 0.97 -2.02 8.29
N TRP A 47 0.43 -0.81 8.44
CA TRP A 47 0.73 0.07 9.56
C TRP A 47 0.33 -0.53 10.92
N ALA A 48 -0.76 -1.28 10.97
CA ALA A 48 -1.15 -2.02 12.17
C ALA A 48 -0.16 -3.16 12.50
N LEU A 49 0.27 -3.91 11.49
CA LEU A 49 1.26 -4.97 11.64
C LEU A 49 2.62 -4.43 12.05
N GLU A 50 3.10 -3.35 11.45
CA GLU A 50 4.38 -2.72 11.79
C GLU A 50 4.42 -2.34 13.28
N ARG A 51 3.38 -1.65 13.77
CA ARG A 51 3.29 -1.31 15.21
C ARG A 51 3.23 -2.54 16.11
N LYS A 52 2.53 -3.60 15.68
CA LYS A 52 2.48 -4.88 16.42
C LYS A 52 3.87 -5.50 16.51
N LEU A 53 4.58 -5.59 15.40
CA LEU A 53 5.93 -6.17 15.30
C LEU A 53 6.95 -5.34 16.10
N CYS A 54 6.95 -4.02 15.95
CA CYS A 54 7.83 -3.12 16.70
C CYS A 54 7.58 -3.19 18.21
N ARG A 55 6.31 -3.29 18.65
CA ARG A 55 5.99 -3.49 20.07
C ARG A 55 6.49 -4.85 20.57
N ALA A 56 6.31 -5.92 19.80
CA ALA A 56 6.78 -7.26 20.16
C ALA A 56 8.32 -7.28 20.28
N LEU A 57 9.04 -6.68 19.32
CA LEU A 57 10.50 -6.50 19.36
C LEU A 57 10.94 -5.75 20.62
N THR A 58 10.32 -4.61 20.90
CA THR A 58 10.66 -3.76 22.06
C THR A 58 10.49 -4.50 23.39
N HIS A 59 9.44 -5.32 23.50
CA HIS A 59 9.13 -6.08 24.73
C HIS A 59 9.72 -7.50 24.72
N LYS A 60 10.55 -7.85 23.72
CA LYS A 60 11.13 -9.19 23.53
C LYS A 60 10.09 -10.32 23.57
N MET A 61 8.91 -10.04 23.03
CA MET A 61 7.85 -11.04 22.86
C MET A 61 8.09 -11.89 21.61
N GLU A 62 7.45 -13.04 21.54
CA GLU A 62 7.48 -13.90 20.36
C GLU A 62 6.89 -13.16 19.14
N ILE A 63 7.59 -13.24 18.01
CA ILE A 63 7.20 -12.61 16.75
C ILE A 63 6.67 -13.68 15.82
N SER A 64 5.46 -13.48 15.30
CA SER A 64 4.89 -14.39 14.32
C SER A 64 5.53 -14.18 12.94
N ILE A 65 6.15 -15.22 12.38
CA ILE A 65 6.66 -15.20 11.01
C ILE A 65 5.54 -14.86 10.01
N LYS A 66 4.31 -15.32 10.27
CA LYS A 66 3.15 -15.01 9.43
C LYS A 66 2.86 -13.50 9.38
N ASP A 67 2.95 -12.82 10.52
CA ASP A 67 2.74 -11.36 10.58
C ASP A 67 3.86 -10.62 9.85
N VAL A 68 5.11 -11.08 9.98
CA VAL A 68 6.26 -10.52 9.26
C VAL A 68 6.09 -10.66 7.75
N MET A 69 5.81 -11.89 7.28
CA MET A 69 5.58 -12.14 5.85
C MET A 69 4.43 -11.29 5.30
N ARG A 70 3.33 -11.18 6.07
CA ARG A 70 2.19 -10.34 5.68
C ARG A 70 2.58 -8.87 5.59
N ALA A 71 3.33 -8.35 6.58
CA ALA A 71 3.79 -6.97 6.57
C ALA A 71 4.67 -6.68 5.34
N ILE A 72 5.62 -7.56 5.01
CA ILE A 72 6.48 -7.39 3.82
C ILE A 72 5.65 -7.31 2.53
N HIS A 73 4.68 -8.22 2.34
CA HIS A 73 3.84 -8.19 1.14
C HIS A 73 2.99 -6.91 1.01
N LEU A 74 2.59 -6.33 2.14
CA LEU A 74 1.81 -5.11 2.18
C LEU A 74 2.67 -3.84 2.09
N LYS A 75 3.97 -3.92 2.37
CA LYS A 75 4.91 -2.79 2.44
C LYS A 75 4.92 -1.95 1.15
N SER A 76 4.77 -2.57 -0.02
CA SER A 76 4.73 -1.88 -1.31
C SER A 76 3.37 -1.28 -1.71
N PHE A 77 2.42 -1.11 -0.77
CA PHE A 77 1.09 -0.57 -1.08
C PHE A 77 1.15 0.83 -1.71
N ASP A 78 2.08 1.67 -1.27
CA ASP A 78 2.29 3.03 -1.76
C ASP A 78 2.75 3.05 -3.22
N TYR A 79 3.69 2.17 -3.59
CA TYR A 79 4.11 1.95 -4.98
C TYR A 79 2.96 1.42 -5.83
N ARG A 80 2.12 0.53 -5.29
CA ARG A 80 0.93 0.02 -6.01
C ARG A 80 -0.10 1.13 -6.24
N VAL A 81 -0.38 1.96 -5.23
CA VAL A 81 -1.23 3.16 -5.37
C VAL A 81 -0.66 4.10 -6.44
N LEU A 82 0.63 4.41 -6.38
CA LEU A 82 1.29 5.30 -7.34
C LEU A 82 1.17 4.77 -8.77
N ASN A 83 1.46 3.48 -8.99
CA ASN A 83 1.37 2.87 -10.31
C ASN A 83 -0.08 2.86 -10.84
N LEU A 84 -1.07 2.56 -9.99
CA LEU A 84 -2.47 2.64 -10.37
C LEU A 84 -2.88 4.05 -10.82
N LEU A 85 -2.45 5.08 -10.09
CA LEU A 85 -2.68 6.47 -10.46
C LEU A 85 -2.00 6.82 -11.80
N LEU A 86 -0.74 6.40 -12.00
CA LEU A 86 -0.01 6.62 -13.25
C LEU A 86 -0.71 5.96 -14.45
N TYR A 87 -1.28 4.76 -14.27
CA TYR A 87 -2.06 4.11 -15.33
C TYR A 87 -3.30 4.90 -15.69
N GLN A 88 -4.08 5.33 -14.69
CA GLN A 88 -5.26 6.16 -14.93
C GLN A 88 -4.91 7.47 -15.64
N LEU A 89 -3.85 8.17 -15.19
CA LEU A 89 -3.42 9.43 -15.77
C LEU A 89 -2.95 9.29 -17.24
N ARG A 90 -2.50 8.10 -17.64
CA ARG A 90 -2.10 7.80 -19.03
C ARG A 90 -3.27 7.39 -19.92
N GLY A 91 -4.51 7.37 -19.40
CA GLY A 91 -5.65 6.80 -20.12
C GLY A 91 -5.53 5.29 -20.34
N GLN A 92 -4.58 4.63 -19.64
CA GLN A 92 -4.59 3.18 -19.45
C GLN A 92 -5.60 2.91 -18.34
N GLU A 93 -6.87 3.23 -18.64
CA GLU A 93 -7.98 2.88 -17.78
C GLU A 93 -7.85 1.40 -17.40
N ILE A 94 -8.42 1.05 -16.24
CA ILE A 94 -8.73 -0.31 -15.82
C ILE A 94 -9.74 -0.85 -16.85
N ASN A 95 -9.22 -1.09 -18.04
CA ASN A 95 -9.98 -1.34 -19.24
C ASN A 95 -10.49 -2.75 -19.05
N LYS A 96 -11.79 -2.81 -18.77
CA LYS A 96 -12.68 -3.76 -19.41
C LYS A 96 -12.32 -3.80 -20.90
N ALA A 97 -11.30 -4.58 -21.27
CA ALA A 97 -11.08 -4.94 -22.65
C ALA A 97 -12.28 -5.80 -23.02
N LYS A 98 -13.30 -5.16 -23.58
CA LYS A 98 -14.45 -5.84 -24.15
C LYS A 98 -13.98 -6.48 -25.46
N CYS A 99 -13.31 -7.62 -25.35
CA CYS A 99 -13.12 -8.52 -26.48
C CYS A 99 -14.51 -9.00 -26.89
N ILE A 100 -14.81 -8.90 -28.18
CA ILE A 100 -16.17 -8.94 -28.73
C ILE A 100 -16.87 -10.30 -28.47
N PHE A 101 -16.18 -11.35 -28.02
CA PHE A 101 -16.77 -12.67 -27.83
C PHE A 101 -16.28 -13.53 -26.64
N PHE A 102 -15.39 -13.04 -25.76
CA PHE A 102 -15.00 -13.79 -24.55
C PHE A 102 -14.42 -12.83 -23.51
N GLU A 103 -14.99 -12.83 -22.31
CA GLU A 103 -14.55 -11.98 -21.18
C GLU A 103 -13.27 -12.55 -20.56
N VAL A 104 -12.14 -12.40 -21.26
CA VAL A 104 -10.81 -12.56 -20.65
C VAL A 104 -10.40 -11.21 -20.08
N VAL A 105 -10.95 -10.87 -18.92
CA VAL A 105 -10.49 -9.72 -18.12
C VAL A 105 -9.26 -10.17 -17.35
N VAL A 106 -8.15 -10.38 -18.04
CA VAL A 106 -6.84 -10.34 -17.36
C VAL A 106 -6.54 -8.86 -17.19
N LYS A 107 -6.88 -8.30 -16.02
CA LYS A 107 -6.46 -6.95 -15.65
C LYS A 107 -4.95 -6.93 -15.71
N VAL A 108 -4.37 -6.32 -16.74
CA VAL A 108 -2.91 -6.14 -16.90
C VAL A 108 -2.27 -5.59 -15.62
N ASN A 109 -3.05 -4.82 -14.85
CA ASN A 109 -2.65 -4.25 -13.58
C ASN A 109 -2.51 -5.28 -12.46
N ASP A 110 -3.29 -6.37 -12.42
CA ASP A 110 -3.25 -7.32 -11.29
C ASP A 110 -1.92 -8.09 -11.27
N LEU A 111 -1.42 -8.54 -12.43
CA LEU A 111 -0.10 -9.15 -12.54
C LEU A 111 1.01 -8.19 -12.14
N HIS A 112 0.91 -6.92 -12.54
CA HIS A 112 1.90 -5.93 -12.13
C HIS A 112 1.83 -5.62 -10.62
N MET A 113 0.62 -5.53 -10.04
CA MET A 113 0.47 -5.33 -8.59
C MET A 113 1.04 -6.52 -7.81
N GLU A 114 0.85 -7.75 -8.29
CA GLU A 114 1.46 -8.94 -7.71
C GLU A 114 2.98 -8.91 -7.84
N PHE A 115 3.50 -8.56 -9.03
CA PHE A 115 4.93 -8.39 -9.24
C PHE A 115 5.54 -7.38 -8.25
N LEU A 116 4.90 -6.23 -8.02
CA LEU A 116 5.37 -5.23 -7.06
C LEU A 116 5.37 -5.75 -5.61
N SER A 117 4.41 -6.61 -5.24
CA SER A 117 4.39 -7.26 -3.92
C SER A 117 5.50 -8.31 -3.76
N VAL A 118 5.76 -9.11 -4.80
CA VAL A 118 6.82 -10.12 -4.80
C VAL A 118 8.21 -9.49 -4.86
N SER A 119 8.38 -8.45 -5.68
CA SER A 119 9.65 -7.72 -5.80
C SER A 119 10.08 -7.13 -4.47
N GLU A 120 9.14 -6.59 -3.68
CA GLU A 120 9.42 -6.07 -2.33
C GLU A 120 10.02 -7.16 -1.44
N PHE A 121 9.42 -8.35 -1.44
CA PHE A 121 9.92 -9.48 -0.67
C PHE A 121 11.33 -9.92 -1.09
N LEU A 122 11.60 -9.94 -2.40
CA LEU A 122 12.94 -10.29 -2.91
C LEU A 122 14.01 -9.25 -2.54
N VAL A 123 13.64 -7.96 -2.50
CA VAL A 123 14.54 -6.89 -2.07
C VAL A 123 14.92 -7.07 -0.60
N GLU A 124 13.95 -7.30 0.29
CA GLU A 124 14.24 -7.51 1.72
C GLU A 124 15.17 -8.71 1.96
N ILE A 125 14.93 -9.84 1.28
CA ILE A 125 15.83 -11.01 1.37
C ILE A 125 17.24 -10.67 0.87
N SER A 126 17.32 -9.92 -0.23
CA SER A 126 18.61 -9.57 -0.83
C SER A 126 19.41 -8.65 0.09
N ASP A 127 18.75 -7.68 0.72
CA ASP A 127 19.37 -6.76 1.67
C ASP A 127 19.88 -7.50 2.92
N ASP A 128 19.08 -8.42 3.47
CA ASP A 128 19.48 -9.25 4.60
C ASP A 128 20.70 -10.12 4.26
N LEU A 129 20.67 -10.82 3.11
CA LEU A 129 21.78 -11.67 2.66
C LEU A 129 23.07 -10.87 2.41
N CYS A 130 22.96 -9.67 1.82
CA CYS A 130 24.10 -8.79 1.65
C CYS A 130 24.67 -8.33 3.00
N GLY A 131 23.80 -8.06 3.99
CA GLY A 131 24.20 -7.71 5.35
C GLY A 131 25.01 -8.82 6.03
N TYR A 132 24.60 -10.08 5.89
CA TYR A 132 25.36 -11.23 6.41
C TYR A 132 26.69 -11.45 5.70
N ALA A 133 26.78 -11.18 4.40
CA ALA A 133 28.03 -11.35 3.64
C ALA A 133 29.07 -10.24 3.92
N ALA A 134 28.64 -9.11 4.48
CA ALA A 134 29.47 -7.95 4.76
C ALA A 134 29.99 -7.84 6.21
N GLY A 135 29.55 -8.73 7.10
CA GLY A 135 29.99 -8.82 8.51
C GLY A 135 30.80 -10.07 8.79
#